data_AF-A0A8B6F033-F1
#
_entry.id   AF-A0A8B6F033-F1
#
_cell.length_a   1.000
_cell.length_b   1.000
_cell.length_c   1.000
_cell.angle_alpha   90.00
_cell.angle_beta   90.00
_cell.angle_gamma   90.00
#
_symmetry.space_group_name_H-M   'P 1'
#
loop_
_entity.id
_entity.type
_entity.pdbx_description
1 polymer ?
#
loop_
_entity_poly.entity_id
_entity_poly.type
_entity_poly.pdbx_seq_one_letter_code
_entity_poly.pdbx_strand_id
1 'polypeptide(L)'
;MKPVWEWYTNRFINILKDIRQSRNEAGQYILWEEASKNNLNIAKDAIIQIWLGGGKEILKALDQGYRVLFSSCWYLDHSKYGIHWTDYYLCDPTHHNINLKRREDKILGGEVCLWSEYITSESLMSVMWPRASAAAERLWSSSSVISIQSAGRRLQEHRCRML
;
A
#
# COMPACT_ATOMS: atom_id res chain seq x y z
N MET A 1 5.44 10.21 -25.17
CA MET A 1 4.71 9.13 -24.47
C MET A 1 3.71 9.65 -23.43
N LYS A 2 4.08 10.60 -22.57
CA LYS A 2 3.18 11.24 -21.59
C LYS A 2 1.80 11.69 -22.13
N PRO A 3 1.68 12.31 -23.32
CA PRO A 3 0.38 12.77 -23.83
C PRO A 3 -0.62 11.63 -24.08
N VAL A 4 -0.15 10.48 -24.56
CA VAL A 4 -1.02 9.32 -24.87
C VAL A 4 -1.56 8.72 -23.58
N TRP A 5 -0.71 8.56 -22.57
CA TRP A 5 -1.12 7.99 -21.30
C TRP A 5 -2.05 8.92 -20.51
N GLU A 6 -1.77 10.22 -20.52
CA GLU A 6 -2.67 11.22 -19.92
C GLU A 6 -4.04 11.21 -20.59
N TRP A 7 -4.08 11.19 -21.94
CA TRP A 7 -5.31 11.08 -22.69
C TRP A 7 -6.09 9.81 -22.35
N TYR A 8 -5.41 8.65 -22.33
CA TYR A 8 -6.04 7.37 -21.99
C TYR A 8 -6.61 7.36 -20.58
N THR A 9 -5.83 7.80 -19.59
CA THR A 9 -6.22 7.82 -18.18
C THR A 9 -7.42 8.72 -17.97
N ASN A 10 -7.41 9.92 -18.56
CA ASN A 10 -8.53 10.85 -18.45
C ASN A 10 -9.79 10.33 -19.13
N ARG A 11 -9.66 9.72 -20.32
CA ARG A 11 -10.79 9.08 -21.01
C ARG A 11 -11.38 7.95 -20.15
N PHE A 12 -10.55 7.08 -19.59
CA PHE A 12 -10.99 5.97 -18.75
C PHE A 12 -11.69 6.44 -17.47
N ILE A 13 -11.10 7.41 -16.76
CA ILE A 13 -11.70 8.00 -15.56
C ILE A 13 -13.07 8.61 -15.88
N ASN A 14 -13.20 9.33 -17.00
CA ASN A 14 -14.48 9.93 -17.40
C ASN A 14 -15.54 8.86 -17.66
N ILE A 15 -15.20 7.78 -18.37
CA ILE A 15 -16.13 6.64 -18.58
C ILE A 15 -16.60 6.07 -17.23
N LEU A 16 -15.68 5.88 -16.28
CA LEU A 16 -16.06 5.38 -14.96
C LEU A 16 -16.93 6.37 -14.18
N LYS A 17 -16.73 7.68 -14.33
CA LYS A 17 -17.58 8.70 -13.73
C LYS A 17 -19.00 8.63 -14.29
N ASP A 18 -19.14 8.51 -15.60
CA ASP A 18 -20.44 8.41 -16.27
C ASP A 18 -21.19 7.16 -15.82
N ILE A 19 -20.52 6.00 -15.75
CA ILE A 19 -21.10 4.74 -15.25
C ILE A 19 -21.60 4.92 -13.81
N ARG A 20 -20.78 5.50 -12.93
CA ARG A 20 -21.16 5.71 -11.53
C ARG A 20 -22.35 6.65 -11.36
N GLN A 21 -22.39 7.74 -12.12
CA GLN A 21 -23.53 8.65 -12.13
C GLN A 21 -24.81 7.94 -12.58
N SER A 22 -24.73 7.12 -13.63
CA SER A 22 -25.89 6.35 -14.13
C SER A 22 -26.41 5.30 -13.14
N ARG A 23 -25.52 4.76 -12.30
CA ARG A 23 -25.86 3.75 -11.27
C ARG A 23 -26.21 4.36 -9.91
N ASN A 24 -26.08 5.68 -9.75
CA ASN A 24 -26.18 6.36 -8.46
C ASN A 24 -25.24 5.76 -7.38
N GLU A 25 -24.01 5.40 -7.80
CA GLU A 25 -23.03 4.74 -6.94
C GLU A 25 -21.85 5.67 -6.60
N ALA A 26 -21.52 5.73 -5.30
CA ALA A 26 -20.28 6.32 -4.84
C ALA A 26 -19.08 5.42 -5.15
N GLY A 27 -17.89 6.00 -5.27
CA GLY A 27 -16.68 5.30 -5.65
C GLY A 27 -15.49 6.24 -5.73
N GLN A 28 -14.29 5.69 -5.74
CA GLN A 28 -13.05 6.43 -5.87
C GLN A 28 -12.09 5.63 -6.74
N TYR A 29 -11.10 6.32 -7.30
CA TYR A 29 -10.07 5.69 -8.13
C TYR A 29 -8.83 5.51 -7.30
N ILE A 30 -8.22 4.33 -7.37
CA ILE A 30 -6.88 4.07 -6.85
C ILE A 30 -5.97 3.93 -8.08
N LEU A 31 -4.87 4.66 -8.09
CA LEU A 31 -3.89 4.64 -9.17
C LEU A 31 -2.49 4.44 -8.58
N TRP A 32 -1.64 3.72 -9.30
CA TRP A 32 -0.23 3.58 -8.94
C TRP A 32 0.52 4.93 -8.97
N GLU A 33 1.64 5.00 -8.25
CA GLU A 33 2.44 6.19 -8.02
C GLU A 33 2.81 6.97 -9.29
N GLU A 34 2.91 6.28 -10.43
CA GLU A 34 3.35 6.89 -11.67
C GLU A 34 2.39 7.99 -12.14
N ALA A 35 1.10 7.92 -11.77
CA ALA A 35 0.13 8.98 -12.04
C ALA A 35 0.54 10.31 -11.38
N SER A 36 0.96 10.26 -10.11
CA SER A 36 1.51 11.40 -9.38
C SER A 36 2.91 11.78 -9.89
N LYS A 37 3.77 10.79 -10.12
CA LYS A 37 5.16 10.99 -10.57
C LYS A 37 5.21 11.78 -11.88
N ASN A 38 4.31 11.47 -12.80
CA ASN A 38 4.22 12.11 -14.11
C ASN A 38 3.34 13.38 -14.12
N ASN A 39 2.80 13.80 -12.97
CA ASN A 39 1.90 14.95 -12.86
C ASN A 39 0.71 14.84 -13.83
N LEU A 40 0.05 13.68 -13.87
CA LEU A 40 -1.16 13.52 -14.69
C LEU A 40 -2.28 14.41 -14.14
N ASN A 41 -3.00 15.11 -15.01
CA ASN A 41 -4.13 15.94 -14.61
C ASN A 41 -5.38 15.08 -14.35
N ILE A 42 -5.46 14.48 -13.17
CA ILE A 42 -6.56 13.62 -12.73
C ILE A 42 -7.34 14.25 -11.57
N ALA A 43 -8.53 13.70 -11.28
CA ALA A 43 -9.39 14.19 -10.21
C ALA A 43 -8.75 14.05 -8.83
N LYS A 44 -8.90 15.07 -7.97
CA LYS A 44 -8.23 15.17 -6.66
C LYS A 44 -8.79 14.24 -5.59
N ASP A 45 -9.95 13.65 -5.83
CA ASP A 45 -10.54 12.61 -4.98
C ASP A 45 -9.91 11.23 -5.19
N ALA A 46 -9.07 11.07 -6.22
CA ALA A 46 -8.28 9.86 -6.45
C ALA A 46 -7.29 9.60 -5.30
N ILE A 47 -6.99 8.33 -5.08
CA ILE A 47 -6.03 7.80 -4.12
C ILE A 47 -4.82 7.32 -4.91
N ILE A 48 -3.62 7.67 -4.44
CA ILE A 48 -2.36 7.24 -5.06
C ILE A 48 -1.72 6.16 -4.21
N GLN A 49 -1.41 5.01 -4.80
CA GLN A 49 -0.72 3.92 -4.14
C GLN A 49 0.78 3.95 -4.46
N ILE A 50 1.60 4.16 -3.42
CA ILE A 50 3.05 4.24 -3.51
C ILE A 50 3.65 2.84 -3.32
N TRP A 51 4.23 2.31 -4.40
CA TRP A 51 4.67 0.91 -4.50
C TRP A 51 6.16 0.74 -4.80
N LEU A 52 6.82 1.76 -5.38
CA LEU A 52 8.26 1.74 -5.65
C LEU A 52 8.99 2.79 -4.81
N GLY A 53 8.34 3.94 -4.60
CA GLY A 53 8.87 5.03 -3.79
C GLY A 53 8.81 4.81 -2.29
N GLY A 54 9.20 5.85 -1.55
CA GLY A 54 9.12 5.90 -0.10
C GLY A 54 8.56 7.23 0.38
N GLY A 55 9.11 7.76 1.48
CA GLY A 55 8.61 8.98 2.08
C GLY A 55 8.59 10.19 1.13
N LYS A 56 9.54 10.29 0.20
CA LYS A 56 9.60 11.39 -0.78
C LYS A 56 8.43 11.36 -1.75
N GLU A 57 8.07 10.19 -2.26
CA GLU A 57 6.96 10.00 -3.21
C GLU A 57 5.61 10.17 -2.52
N ILE A 58 5.49 9.73 -1.26
CA ILE A 58 4.33 10.01 -0.42
C ILE A 58 4.17 11.54 -0.26
N LEU A 59 5.22 12.24 0.17
CA LEU A 59 5.19 13.69 0.32
C LEU A 59 4.78 14.39 -0.98
N LYS A 60 5.34 13.98 -2.13
CA LYS A 60 4.97 14.53 -3.44
C LYS A 60 3.49 14.33 -3.77
N ALA A 61 2.92 13.14 -3.54
CA ALA A 61 1.51 12.89 -3.79
C ALA A 61 0.60 13.71 -2.85
N LEU A 62 1.00 13.85 -1.58
CA LEU A 62 0.32 14.71 -0.61
C LEU A 62 0.38 16.19 -1.01
N ASP A 63 1.53 16.68 -1.47
CA ASP A 63 1.72 18.06 -1.94
C ASP A 63 0.87 18.37 -3.18
N GLN A 64 0.57 17.35 -3.99
CA GLN A 64 -0.38 17.46 -5.12
C GLN A 64 -1.85 17.38 -4.70
N GLY A 65 -2.14 17.19 -3.41
CA GLY A 65 -3.49 17.16 -2.83
C GLY A 65 -4.18 15.79 -2.85
N TYR A 66 -3.45 14.70 -3.13
CA TYR A 66 -4.02 13.35 -3.12
C TYR A 66 -3.95 12.71 -1.73
N ARG A 67 -4.80 11.72 -1.50
CA ARG A 67 -4.65 10.76 -0.38
C ARG A 67 -3.80 9.58 -0.85
N VAL A 68 -3.15 8.91 0.10
CA VAL A 68 -2.12 7.92 -0.21
C VAL A 68 -2.40 6.57 0.44
N LEU A 69 -2.17 5.49 -0.31
CA LEU A 69 -1.93 4.14 0.17
C LEU A 69 -0.45 3.80 -0.02
N PHE A 70 0.09 2.91 0.81
CA PHE A 70 1.49 2.53 0.74
C PHE A 70 1.66 1.00 0.68
N SER A 71 2.50 0.50 -0.22
CA SER A 71 2.82 -0.93 -0.32
C SER A 71 4.30 -1.25 -0.53
N SER A 72 5.14 -0.25 -0.76
CA SER A 72 6.53 -0.42 -1.23
C SER A 72 7.39 -1.41 -0.43
N CYS A 73 7.31 -1.39 0.90
CA CYS A 73 8.07 -2.33 1.75
C CYS A 73 7.35 -3.66 2.01
N TRP A 74 6.09 -3.81 1.60
CA TRP A 74 5.24 -4.98 1.88
C TRP A 74 5.04 -5.87 0.64
N TYR A 75 6.07 -5.99 -0.20
CA TYR A 75 6.13 -6.97 -1.29
C TYR A 75 6.59 -8.33 -0.74
N LEU A 76 5.68 -9.31 -0.70
CA LEU A 76 5.95 -10.67 -0.21
C LEU A 76 6.54 -11.59 -1.29
N ASP A 77 6.31 -11.26 -2.56
CA ASP A 77 6.84 -11.96 -3.74
C ASP A 77 8.36 -11.74 -3.90
N HIS A 78 8.90 -10.65 -3.34
CA HIS A 78 10.35 -10.44 -3.16
C HIS A 78 10.92 -11.35 -2.06
N SER A 79 10.89 -12.66 -2.29
CA SER A 79 11.34 -13.66 -1.34
C SER A 79 12.85 -13.57 -1.10
N LYS A 80 13.22 -13.32 0.16
CA LYS A 80 14.62 -13.34 0.62
C LYS A 80 14.85 -14.57 1.49
N TYR A 81 16.04 -15.16 1.42
CA TYR A 81 16.42 -16.28 2.27
C TYR A 81 16.52 -15.85 3.74
N GLY A 82 15.82 -16.54 4.65
CA GLY A 82 15.86 -16.29 6.09
C GLY A 82 14.55 -15.77 6.69
N ILE A 83 14.63 -15.24 7.91
CA ILE A 83 13.48 -14.73 8.67
C ILE A 83 13.34 -13.22 8.41
N HIS A 84 12.35 -12.83 7.60
CA HIS A 84 12.18 -11.43 7.15
C HIS A 84 10.85 -10.78 7.58
N TRP A 85 10.05 -11.45 8.42
CA TRP A 85 8.79 -10.86 8.90
C TRP A 85 9.01 -9.56 9.70
N THR A 86 10.19 -9.39 10.31
CA THR A 86 10.57 -8.19 11.05
C THR A 86 10.66 -6.95 10.16
N ASP A 87 11.10 -7.10 8.91
CA ASP A 87 11.19 -6.01 7.95
C ASP A 87 9.78 -5.46 7.65
N TYR A 88 8.82 -6.35 7.44
CA TYR A 88 7.42 -5.98 7.23
C TYR A 88 6.78 -5.39 8.48
N TYR A 89 7.11 -5.91 9.67
CA TYR A 89 6.58 -5.43 10.95
C TYR A 89 7.07 -4.02 11.33
N LEU A 90 8.35 -3.74 11.07
CA LEU A 90 8.99 -2.45 11.39
C LEU A 90 8.78 -1.39 10.31
N CYS A 91 8.30 -1.77 9.14
CA CYS A 91 8.06 -0.81 8.09
C CYS A 91 6.93 0.15 8.46
N ASP A 92 7.23 1.44 8.51
CA ASP A 92 6.26 2.51 8.70
C ASP A 92 6.79 3.78 8.01
N PRO A 93 6.17 4.26 6.93
CA PRO A 93 6.65 5.44 6.22
C PRO A 93 6.52 6.72 7.04
N THR A 94 5.66 6.76 8.07
CA THR A 94 5.49 7.90 8.95
C THR A 94 6.52 7.94 10.08
N HIS A 95 7.15 6.79 10.36
CA HIS A 95 8.15 6.67 11.41
C HIS A 95 9.37 7.54 11.10
N HIS A 96 9.80 8.33 12.09
CA HIS A 96 10.88 9.32 11.98
C HIS A 96 10.72 10.42 10.91
N ASN A 97 9.58 10.52 10.22
CA ASN A 97 9.32 11.58 9.25
C ASN A 97 8.24 12.54 9.77
N ILE A 98 8.69 13.65 10.40
CA ILE A 98 7.79 14.64 11.00
C ILE A 98 6.79 15.24 10.00
N ASN A 99 7.18 15.38 8.73
CA ASN A 99 6.32 15.95 7.68
C ASN A 99 5.21 14.98 7.25
N LEU A 100 5.48 13.67 7.30
CA LEU A 100 4.47 12.65 7.06
C LEU A 100 3.57 12.47 8.27
N LYS A 101 4.14 12.44 9.47
CA LYS A 101 3.38 12.34 10.73
C LYS A 101 2.37 13.48 10.91
N ARG A 102 2.71 14.70 10.47
CA ARG A 102 1.78 15.86 10.48
C ARG A 102 0.61 15.73 9.50
N ARG A 103 0.68 14.81 8.53
CA ARG A 103 -0.28 14.60 7.44
C ARG A 103 -0.80 13.16 7.41
N GLU A 104 -0.75 12.49 8.55
CA GLU A 104 -1.15 11.10 8.71
C GLU A 104 -2.63 10.89 8.36
N ASP A 105 -3.49 11.91 8.53
CA ASP A 105 -4.90 11.88 8.14
C ASP A 105 -5.12 11.69 6.62
N LYS A 106 -4.10 11.95 5.79
CA LYS A 106 -4.13 11.74 4.34
C LYS A 106 -3.47 10.43 3.90
N ILE A 107 -2.84 9.71 4.82
CA ILE A 107 -2.24 8.39 4.59
C ILE A 107 -3.25 7.36 5.08
N LEU A 108 -3.92 6.69 4.15
CA LEU A 108 -5.09 5.85 4.43
C LEU A 108 -4.73 4.48 5.00
N GLY A 109 -3.44 4.12 4.98
CA GLY A 109 -2.92 2.82 5.37
C GLY A 109 -2.06 2.25 4.26
N GLY A 110 -2.17 0.94 4.05
CA GLY A 110 -1.37 0.28 3.04
C GLY A 110 -1.78 -1.15 2.74
N GLU A 111 -1.06 -1.74 1.80
CA GLU A 111 -1.37 -3.04 1.25
C GLU A 111 -0.15 -3.95 1.26
N VAL A 112 -0.40 -5.21 1.58
CA VAL A 112 0.59 -6.28 1.46
C VAL A 112 0.43 -6.90 0.08
N CYS A 113 1.44 -6.74 -0.77
CA CYS A 113 1.40 -7.22 -2.14
C CYS A 113 2.04 -8.60 -2.21
N LEU A 114 1.37 -9.50 -2.93
CA LEU A 114 1.92 -10.79 -3.34
C LEU A 114 1.61 -10.96 -4.82
N TRP A 115 2.52 -10.50 -5.66
CA TRP A 115 2.39 -10.66 -7.11
C TRP A 115 2.58 -12.14 -7.51
N SER A 116 1.88 -12.55 -8.57
CA SER A 116 1.64 -13.96 -8.86
C SER A 116 2.56 -14.57 -9.91
N GLU A 117 3.66 -13.91 -10.29
CA GLU A 117 4.59 -14.41 -11.31
C GLU A 117 5.18 -15.77 -10.95
N TYR A 118 5.40 -16.01 -9.65
CA TYR A 118 5.96 -17.26 -9.11
C TYR A 118 5.06 -17.93 -8.07
N ILE A 119 3.83 -17.45 -7.92
CA ILE A 119 2.89 -17.92 -6.89
C ILE A 119 1.79 -18.73 -7.55
N THR A 120 1.56 -19.92 -7.02
CA THR A 120 0.49 -20.82 -7.46
C THR A 120 -0.45 -21.10 -6.29
N SER A 121 -1.56 -21.77 -6.55
CA SER A 121 -2.52 -22.15 -5.51
C SER A 121 -1.90 -23.00 -4.39
N GLU A 122 -0.88 -23.79 -4.74
CA GLU A 122 -0.16 -24.71 -3.87
C GLU A 122 0.81 -23.97 -2.94
N SER A 123 1.34 -22.80 -3.35
CA SER A 123 2.31 -22.03 -2.58
C SER A 123 1.73 -20.79 -1.90
N LEU A 124 0.56 -20.31 -2.34
CA LEU A 124 -0.06 -19.07 -1.86
C LEU A 124 -0.10 -18.96 -0.32
N MET A 125 -0.66 -19.97 0.35
CA MET A 125 -0.88 -19.91 1.79
C MET A 125 0.44 -19.91 2.58
N SER A 126 1.40 -20.74 2.20
CA SER A 126 2.69 -20.88 2.90
C SER A 126 3.62 -19.69 2.65
N VAL A 127 3.50 -19.05 1.49
CA VAL A 127 4.23 -17.83 1.14
C VAL A 127 3.61 -16.63 1.84
N MET A 128 2.29 -16.49 1.84
CA MET A 128 1.60 -15.33 2.42
C MET A 128 1.67 -15.32 3.94
N TRP A 129 1.37 -16.44 4.59
CA TRP A 129 1.21 -16.52 6.04
C TRP A 129 2.40 -17.23 6.71
N PRO A 130 2.91 -16.73 7.85
CA PRO A 130 2.41 -15.61 8.65
C PRO A 130 3.03 -14.25 8.30
N ARG A 131 3.72 -14.12 7.15
CA ARG A 131 4.45 -12.88 6.80
C ARG A 131 3.51 -11.68 6.66
N ALA A 132 2.34 -11.87 6.05
CA ALA A 132 1.31 -10.83 5.94
C ALA A 132 0.78 -10.36 7.32
N SER A 133 0.72 -11.25 8.32
CA SER A 133 0.28 -10.89 9.68
C SER A 133 1.19 -9.83 10.32
N ALA A 134 2.48 -9.82 9.99
CA ALA A 134 3.43 -8.83 10.50
C ALA A 134 3.08 -7.41 10.04
N ALA A 135 2.79 -7.24 8.75
CA ALA A 135 2.35 -5.97 8.18
C ALA A 135 0.93 -5.60 8.67
N ALA A 136 0.05 -6.57 8.82
CA ALA A 136 -1.30 -6.34 9.34
C ALA A 136 -1.27 -5.78 10.76
N GLU A 137 -0.40 -6.28 11.64
CA GLU A 137 -0.25 -5.75 13.00
C GLU A 137 0.21 -4.29 12.99
N ARG A 138 1.12 -3.93 12.07
CA ARG A 138 1.56 -2.55 11.87
C ARG A 138 0.44 -1.63 11.39
N LEU A 139 -0.42 -2.10 10.49
CA LEU A 139 -1.54 -1.33 9.95
C LEU A 139 -2.71 -1.20 10.94
N TRP A 140 -2.82 -2.10 11.92
CA TRP A 140 -3.91 -2.11 12.89
C TRP A 140 -3.54 -1.50 14.26
N SER A 141 -2.34 -1.80 14.75
CA SER A 141 -1.94 -1.46 16.12
C SER A 141 -1.41 -0.03 16.23
N SER A 142 -1.32 0.48 17.46
CA SER A 142 -0.66 1.76 17.72
C SER A 142 0.76 1.79 17.15
N SER A 143 1.16 2.93 16.60
CA SER A 143 2.52 3.16 16.08
C SER A 143 3.64 2.91 17.10
N SER A 144 3.32 2.96 18.41
CA SER A 144 4.25 2.63 19.50
C SER A 144 4.54 1.13 19.65
N VAL A 145 3.73 0.25 19.07
CA VAL A 145 3.90 -1.21 19.13
C VAL A 145 4.96 -1.63 18.11
N ILE A 146 6.22 -1.67 18.55
CA ILE A 146 7.39 -1.96 17.68
C ILE A 146 8.34 -3.02 18.25
N SER A 147 8.07 -3.58 19.45
CA SER A 147 8.95 -4.58 20.06
C SER A 147 8.93 -5.90 19.27
N ILE A 148 10.07 -6.23 18.65
CA ILE A 148 10.26 -7.47 17.88
C ILE A 148 10.11 -8.70 18.78
N GLN A 149 10.64 -8.66 20.01
CA GLN A 149 10.62 -9.80 20.92
C GLN A 149 9.19 -10.14 21.37
N SER A 150 8.40 -9.11 21.71
CA SER A 150 6.98 -9.30 22.06
C SER A 150 6.16 -9.76 20.84
N ALA A 151 6.38 -9.14 19.68
CA ALA A 151 5.71 -9.52 18.44
C ALA A 151 6.04 -10.95 18.01
N GLY A 152 7.30 -11.37 18.09
CA GLY A 152 7.71 -12.73 17.72
C GLY A 152 7.01 -13.80 18.53
N ARG A 153 6.88 -13.61 19.86
CA ARG A 153 6.13 -14.54 20.72
C ARG A 153 4.66 -14.64 20.31
N ARG A 154 3.99 -13.49 20.13
CA ARG A 154 2.57 -13.45 19.76
C ARG A 154 2.31 -13.97 18.35
N LEU A 155 3.21 -13.68 17.40
CA LEU A 155 3.12 -14.14 16.02
C LEU A 155 3.31 -15.64 15.91
N GLN A 156 4.22 -16.23 16.71
CA GLN A 156 4.38 -17.68 16.78
C GLN A 156 3.08 -18.36 17.25
N GLU A 157 2.50 -17.89 18.35
CA GLU A 157 1.21 -18.39 18.85
C GLU A 157 0.08 -18.16 17.82
N HIS A 158 0.06 -17.00 17.16
CA HIS A 158 -0.95 -16.71 16.15
C HIS A 158 -0.84 -17.61 14.93
N ARG A 159 0.39 -17.90 14.48
CA ARG A 159 0.64 -18.86 13.40
C ARG A 159 0.11 -20.24 13.78
N CYS A 160 0.37 -20.72 15.00
CA CYS A 160 -0.18 -22.01 15.46
C CYS A 160 -1.71 -22.03 15.44
N ARG A 161 -2.39 -20.91 15.71
CA ARG A 161 -3.85 -20.80 15.60
C ARG A 161 -4.39 -20.75 14.16
N MET A 162 -3.56 -20.41 13.18
CA MET A 162 -3.96 -20.37 11.76
C MET A 162 -3.90 -21.75 11.10
N LEU A 163 -3.19 -22.70 11.69
CA LEU A 163 -3.08 -24.09 11.26
C LEU A 163 -4.25 -24.90 11.80
#